data_AF-A0A6J1L739-F1
#
_entry.id   AF-A0A6J1L739-F1
#
_cell.length_a   1.000
_cell.length_b   1.000
_cell.length_c   1.000
_cell.angle_alpha   90.00
_cell.angle_beta   90.00
_cell.angle_gamma   90.00
#
_symmetry.space_group_name_H-M   'P 1'
#
loop_
_entity.id
_entity.type
_entity.pdbx_description
1 polymer ?
#
loop_
_entity_poly.entity_id
_entity_poly.type
_entity_poly.pdbx_seq_one_letter_code
_entity_poly.pdbx_strand_id
1 'polypeptide(L)'
;MEIGDFAAIFGEPKVEWINRASLTSHPFLFHVHTPNPSHLRFCVTDFHSNTWESTKSTLQLHDMRDEIGIGGAMSEFVDYIITSLKFGDVRLRLEEQSVDDGAACAKLCAQKSKGMPVFSLSLTKLFDCAASEAIATLSLGLFNSLKAKECSLLKEQERSLQLTTMISTEKEKYESIQSQLGQYTKKQKLQNMNASNSPDKSIGHHYIGLTKTTNRAVPAHRRAKTRGALLQDSEDDNEQEHSLRSTSEDKVDK
;
A
#
# COMPACT_ATOMS: atom_id res chain seq x y z
N MET A 1 -15.66 -11.33 23.74
CA MET A 1 -14.51 -10.85 22.93
C MET A 1 -15.07 -9.81 21.99
N GLU A 2 -14.64 -8.57 22.15
CA GLU A 2 -15.12 -7.44 21.36
C GLU A 2 -14.31 -7.37 20.06
N ILE A 3 -15.01 -7.30 18.94
CA ILE A 3 -14.47 -6.80 17.68
C ILE A 3 -14.25 -5.32 17.99
N GLY A 4 -13.01 -4.94 18.35
CA GLY A 4 -12.70 -3.63 18.95
C GLY A 4 -13.03 -2.43 18.06
N ASP A 5 -12.27 -1.33 18.15
CA ASP A 5 -12.49 -0.12 17.33
C ASP A 5 -12.26 -0.38 15.83
N PHE A 6 -13.21 -1.02 15.17
CA PHE A 6 -13.18 -1.32 13.75
C PHE A 6 -13.58 -0.06 12.99
N ALA A 7 -12.60 0.58 12.36
CA ALA A 7 -12.86 1.68 11.46
C ALA A 7 -13.62 1.17 10.22
N ALA A 8 -14.75 1.81 9.90
CA ALA A 8 -15.56 1.47 8.74
C ALA A 8 -14.71 1.42 7.46
N ILE A 9 -14.91 0.38 6.65
CA ILE A 9 -14.19 0.15 5.41
C ILE A 9 -15.16 0.34 4.26
N PHE A 10 -14.73 1.13 3.28
CA PHE A 10 -15.46 1.36 2.04
C PHE A 10 -14.57 0.96 0.87
N GLY A 11 -15.17 0.45 -0.19
CA GLY A 11 -14.45 0.17 -1.42
C GLY A 11 -15.38 -0.27 -2.54
N GLU A 12 -14.78 -0.38 -3.73
CA GLU A 12 -15.44 -0.85 -4.95
C GLU A 12 -14.95 -2.28 -5.24
N PRO A 13 -15.83 -3.29 -5.28
CA PRO A 13 -15.45 -4.65 -5.62
C PRO A 13 -15.48 -4.84 -7.15
N LYS A 14 -14.60 -5.71 -7.66
CA LYS A 14 -14.68 -6.16 -9.05
C LYS A 14 -15.85 -7.12 -9.21
N VAL A 15 -16.76 -6.82 -10.12
CA VAL A 15 -17.99 -7.61 -10.31
C VAL A 15 -17.73 -8.76 -11.27
N GLU A 16 -18.04 -9.98 -10.84
CA GLU A 16 -17.97 -11.21 -11.64
C GLU A 16 -19.39 -11.78 -11.75
N TRP A 17 -19.99 -11.75 -12.94
CA TRP A 17 -21.29 -12.37 -13.19
C TRP A 17 -21.11 -13.84 -13.60
N ILE A 18 -21.78 -14.73 -12.87
CA ILE A 18 -21.89 -16.13 -13.25
C ILE A 18 -23.13 -16.21 -14.17
N ASN A 19 -22.95 -16.75 -15.38
CA ASN A 19 -24.01 -16.96 -16.38
C ASN A 19 -24.54 -15.74 -17.16
N ARG A 20 -23.90 -14.56 -17.10
CA ARG A 20 -24.16 -13.47 -18.07
C ARG A 20 -22.89 -12.99 -18.75
N ALA A 21 -22.94 -12.90 -20.08
CA ALA A 21 -21.95 -12.15 -20.86
C ALA A 21 -22.26 -10.65 -20.78
N SER A 22 -21.44 -9.91 -20.04
CA SER A 22 -21.26 -8.45 -20.10
C SER A 22 -22.52 -7.57 -20.19
N LEU A 23 -23.35 -7.54 -19.15
CA LEU A 23 -24.21 -6.37 -18.94
C LEU A 23 -23.43 -5.28 -18.21
N THR A 24 -23.61 -4.03 -18.63
CA THR A 24 -23.11 -2.85 -17.93
C THR A 24 -23.80 -2.75 -16.58
N SER A 25 -23.21 -3.37 -15.57
CA SER A 25 -23.68 -3.24 -14.20
C SER A 25 -23.30 -1.86 -13.68
N HIS A 26 -24.21 -1.24 -12.91
CA HIS A 26 -23.84 -0.13 -12.05
C HIS A 26 -22.65 -0.52 -11.18
N PRO A 27 -21.72 0.41 -10.89
CA PRO A 27 -20.64 0.16 -9.94
C PRO A 27 -21.24 -0.22 -8.59
N PHE A 28 -20.67 -1.26 -7.98
CA PHE A 28 -21.05 -1.64 -6.63
C PHE A 28 -20.12 -0.96 -5.63
N LEU A 29 -20.66 -0.64 -4.46
CA LEU A 29 -19.87 -0.23 -3.32
C LEU A 29 -20.13 -1.19 -2.17
N PHE A 30 -19.06 -1.59 -1.49
CA PHE A 30 -19.16 -2.32 -0.24
C PHE A 30 -18.85 -1.43 0.94
N HIS A 31 -19.49 -1.74 2.07
CA HIS A 31 -19.29 -1.10 3.34
C HIS A 31 -19.22 -2.16 4.43
N VAL A 32 -18.13 -2.16 5.19
CA VAL A 32 -17.96 -3.04 6.35
C VAL A 32 -17.86 -2.19 7.60
N HIS A 33 -18.70 -2.46 8.58
CA HIS A 33 -18.75 -1.72 9.84
C HIS A 33 -19.23 -2.60 10.99
N THR A 34 -19.05 -2.11 12.21
CA THR A 34 -19.53 -2.75 13.44
C THR A 34 -20.80 -2.06 13.91
N PRO A 35 -22.00 -2.62 13.68
CA PRO A 35 -23.24 -2.07 14.25
C PRO A 35 -23.25 -2.19 15.78
N ASN A 36 -22.50 -3.12 16.34
CA ASN A 36 -22.23 -3.26 17.76
C ASN A 36 -20.85 -3.93 17.98
N PRO A 37 -20.28 -3.92 19.19
CA PRO A 37 -18.93 -4.44 19.46
C PRO A 37 -18.75 -5.95 19.25
N SER A 38 -19.82 -6.71 18.99
CA SER A 38 -19.77 -8.17 18.82
C SER A 38 -20.19 -8.64 17.43
N HIS A 39 -20.51 -7.71 16.53
CA HIS A 39 -20.96 -8.03 15.18
C HIS A 39 -20.20 -7.20 14.14
N LEU A 40 -19.81 -7.86 13.06
CA LEU A 40 -19.26 -7.25 11.87
C LEU A 40 -20.27 -7.40 10.74
N ARG A 41 -20.67 -6.28 10.15
CA ARG A 41 -21.67 -6.23 9.09
C ARG A 41 -21.00 -5.86 7.77
N PHE A 42 -21.31 -6.64 6.75
CA PHE A 42 -20.89 -6.45 5.36
C PHE A 42 -22.12 -6.08 4.55
N CYS A 43 -22.11 -4.89 3.95
CA CYS A 43 -23.15 -4.42 3.05
C CYS A 43 -22.54 -4.19 1.67
N VAL A 44 -23.27 -4.53 0.61
CA VAL A 44 -22.89 -4.27 -0.78
C VAL A 44 -24.11 -3.73 -1.51
N THR A 45 -23.97 -2.62 -2.22
CA THR A 45 -25.09 -2.00 -2.95
C THR A 45 -24.66 -1.32 -4.24
N ASP A 46 -25.56 -1.30 -5.23
CA ASP A 46 -25.46 -0.45 -6.43
C ASP A 46 -26.20 0.89 -6.28
N PHE A 47 -26.72 1.20 -5.08
CA PHE A 47 -27.57 2.36 -4.79
C PHE A 47 -28.88 2.41 -5.59
N HIS A 48 -29.25 1.30 -6.24
CA HIS A 48 -30.41 1.22 -7.09
C HIS A 48 -31.27 0.03 -6.67
N SER A 49 -31.18 -1.09 -7.38
CA SER A 49 -32.05 -2.25 -7.21
C SER A 49 -31.42 -3.37 -6.39
N ASN A 50 -30.10 -3.29 -6.16
CA ASN A 50 -29.35 -4.40 -5.61
C ASN A 50 -28.63 -3.97 -4.35
N THR A 51 -29.14 -4.43 -3.21
CA THR A 51 -28.51 -4.27 -1.91
C THR A 51 -28.49 -5.62 -1.21
N TRP A 52 -27.31 -6.01 -0.71
CA TRP A 52 -27.13 -7.24 0.04
C TRP A 52 -26.41 -6.98 1.35
N GLU A 53 -26.73 -7.79 2.35
CA GLU A 53 -26.10 -7.72 3.66
C GLU A 53 -25.70 -9.12 4.15
N SER A 54 -24.63 -9.18 4.93
CA SER A 54 -24.32 -10.31 5.80
C SER A 54 -23.74 -9.79 7.11
N THR A 55 -24.26 -10.27 8.23
CA THR A 55 -23.79 -9.91 9.56
C THR A 55 -23.16 -11.12 10.22
N LYS A 56 -21.96 -10.97 10.78
CA LYS A 56 -21.20 -12.03 11.44
C LYS A 56 -20.92 -11.68 12.90
N SER A 57 -21.34 -12.55 13.80
CA SER A 57 -20.99 -12.45 15.21
C SER A 57 -19.53 -12.83 15.45
N THR A 58 -18.97 -12.44 16.59
CA THR A 58 -17.60 -12.86 16.96
C THR A 58 -17.40 -14.37 16.91
N LEU A 59 -18.41 -15.16 17.29
CA LEU A 59 -18.34 -16.63 17.21
C LEU A 59 -18.28 -17.10 15.75
N GLN A 60 -19.12 -16.56 14.88
CA GLN A 60 -19.09 -16.91 13.46
C GLN A 60 -17.78 -16.49 12.78
N LEU A 61 -17.16 -15.40 13.24
CA LEU A 61 -15.83 -15.02 12.77
C LEU A 61 -14.76 -16.02 13.22
N HIS A 62 -14.89 -16.63 14.40
CA HIS A 62 -13.99 -17.71 14.84
C HIS A 62 -14.15 -18.94 13.95
N ASP A 63 -15.40 -19.35 13.70
CA ASP A 63 -15.69 -20.49 12.83
C ASP A 63 -15.14 -20.23 11.41
N MET A 64 -15.36 -19.03 10.87
CA MET A 64 -14.81 -18.62 9.58
C MET A 64 -13.28 -18.65 9.55
N ARG A 65 -12.61 -18.20 10.62
CA ARG A 65 -11.13 -18.25 10.72
C ARG A 65 -10.64 -19.69 10.58
N ASP A 66 -11.28 -20.60 11.30
CA ASP A 66 -10.91 -22.00 11.34
C ASP A 66 -11.21 -22.69 9.99
N GLU A 67 -12.33 -22.35 9.34
CA GLU A 67 -12.68 -22.79 7.98
C GLU A 67 -11.68 -22.32 6.90
N ILE A 68 -11.21 -21.08 7.00
CA ILE A 68 -10.24 -20.50 6.05
C ILE A 68 -8.82 -21.05 6.33
N GLY A 69 -8.56 -21.54 7.54
CA GLY A 69 -7.27 -22.08 7.94
C GLY A 69 -6.24 -21.01 8.30
N ILE A 70 -6.67 -19.83 8.76
CA ILE A 70 -5.77 -18.78 9.25
C ILE A 70 -5.52 -19.01 10.74
N GLY A 71 -4.33 -19.51 11.08
CA GLY A 71 -3.91 -19.65 12.47
C GLY A 71 -3.68 -18.30 13.16
N GLY A 72 -3.59 -18.34 14.49
CA GLY A 72 -3.23 -17.17 15.30
C GLY A 72 -4.38 -16.56 16.09
N ALA A 73 -4.17 -15.34 16.58
CA ALA A 73 -5.15 -14.63 17.40
C ALA A 73 -6.33 -14.13 16.56
N MET A 74 -7.50 -13.96 17.18
CA MET A 74 -8.67 -13.39 16.48
C MET A 74 -8.37 -11.99 15.91
N SER A 75 -7.58 -11.18 16.60
CA SER A 75 -7.15 -9.87 16.09
C SER A 75 -6.35 -9.96 14.80
N GLU A 76 -5.54 -11.00 14.61
CA GLU A 76 -4.78 -11.22 13.38
C GLU A 76 -5.70 -11.63 12.22
N PHE A 77 -6.75 -12.41 12.52
CA PHE A 77 -7.78 -12.73 11.54
C PHE A 77 -8.62 -11.50 11.14
N VAL A 78 -8.97 -10.64 12.11
CA VAL A 78 -9.65 -9.37 11.81
C VAL A 78 -8.74 -8.46 10.98
N ASP A 79 -7.45 -8.34 11.32
CA ASP A 79 -6.46 -7.60 10.52
C ASP A 79 -6.33 -8.19 9.10
N TYR A 80 -6.40 -9.51 8.98
CA TYR A 80 -6.44 -10.18 7.69
C TYR A 80 -7.65 -9.75 6.85
N ILE A 81 -8.85 -9.74 7.43
CA ILE A 81 -10.07 -9.26 6.77
C ILE A 81 -9.91 -7.79 6.38
N ILE A 82 -9.47 -6.92 7.29
CA ILE A 82 -9.27 -5.49 7.06
C ILE A 82 -8.31 -5.26 5.89
N THR A 83 -7.16 -5.94 5.92
CA THR A 83 -6.13 -5.79 4.88
C THR A 83 -6.62 -6.33 3.54
N SER A 84 -7.32 -7.47 3.53
CA SER A 84 -7.91 -8.07 2.33
C SER A 84 -8.94 -7.16 1.67
N LEU A 85 -9.77 -6.47 2.47
CA LEU A 85 -10.78 -5.55 1.96
C LEU A 85 -10.20 -4.20 1.51
N LYS A 86 -9.18 -3.67 2.21
CA LYS A 86 -8.61 -2.36 1.89
C LYS A 86 -7.60 -2.39 0.74
N PHE A 87 -6.80 -3.45 0.67
CA PHE A 87 -5.63 -3.50 -0.20
C PHE A 87 -5.59 -4.75 -1.08
N GLY A 88 -6.48 -5.72 -0.83
CA GLY A 88 -6.53 -6.98 -1.55
C GLY A 88 -7.35 -6.93 -2.83
N ASP A 89 -7.52 -8.10 -3.44
CA ASP A 89 -8.41 -8.31 -4.58
C ASP A 89 -9.81 -8.64 -4.08
N VAL A 90 -10.68 -7.62 -4.03
CA VAL A 90 -12.08 -7.75 -3.62
C VAL A 90 -12.96 -7.97 -4.84
N ARG A 91 -13.74 -9.04 -4.81
CA ARG A 91 -14.61 -9.47 -5.88
C ARG A 91 -16.02 -9.71 -5.37
N LEU A 92 -17.00 -9.27 -6.14
CA LEU A 92 -18.41 -9.55 -5.93
C LEU A 92 -18.87 -10.54 -6.99
N ARG A 93 -19.15 -11.77 -6.58
CA ARG A 93 -19.72 -12.79 -7.46
C ARG A 93 -21.23 -12.75 -7.37
N LEU A 94 -21.86 -12.50 -8.50
CA LEU A 94 -23.31 -12.44 -8.63
C LEU A 94 -23.77 -13.64 -9.44
N GLU A 95 -24.75 -14.35 -8.91
CA GLU A 95 -25.39 -15.47 -9.58
C GLU A 95 -26.90 -15.20 -9.65
N GLU A 96 -27.43 -15.35 -10.86
CA GLU A 96 -28.82 -15.12 -11.18
C GLU A 96 -29.59 -16.42 -11.15
N GLN A 97 -30.73 -16.41 -10.46
CA GLN A 97 -31.57 -17.59 -10.28
C GLN A 97 -32.77 -17.60 -11.25
N SER A 98 -33.15 -16.46 -11.84
CA SER A 98 -34.17 -16.38 -12.90
C SER A 98 -34.03 -15.10 -13.73
N VAL A 99 -34.55 -15.12 -14.97
CA VAL A 99 -34.44 -14.02 -15.97
C VAL A 99 -35.14 -12.72 -15.53
N ASP A 100 -36.08 -12.78 -14.59
CA ASP A 100 -37.00 -11.68 -14.27
C ASP A 100 -36.76 -11.03 -12.89
N ASP A 101 -35.99 -11.67 -11.99
CA ASP A 101 -35.84 -11.25 -10.58
C ASP A 101 -34.43 -10.69 -10.21
N GLY A 102 -33.55 -10.57 -11.21
CA GLY A 102 -32.17 -10.12 -11.02
C GLY A 102 -31.31 -11.11 -10.23
N ALA A 103 -30.13 -10.67 -9.76
CA ALA A 103 -29.23 -11.53 -9.00
C ALA A 103 -29.88 -11.99 -7.68
N ALA A 104 -29.91 -13.31 -7.46
CA ALA A 104 -30.58 -13.93 -6.31
C ALA A 104 -29.59 -14.27 -5.19
N CYS A 105 -28.34 -14.56 -5.56
CA CYS A 105 -27.25 -14.80 -4.62
C CYS A 105 -26.07 -13.88 -4.96
N ALA A 106 -25.49 -13.30 -3.92
CA ALA A 106 -24.28 -12.51 -3.99
C ALA A 106 -23.25 -13.07 -3.02
N LYS A 107 -22.01 -13.22 -3.49
CA LYS A 107 -20.88 -13.69 -2.67
C LYS A 107 -19.75 -12.68 -2.74
N LEU A 108 -19.42 -12.08 -1.60
CA LEU A 108 -18.24 -11.23 -1.47
C LEU A 108 -17.01 -12.11 -1.22
N CYS A 109 -16.00 -11.95 -2.04
CA CYS A 109 -14.74 -12.68 -1.92
C CYS A 109 -13.60 -11.67 -1.82
N ALA A 110 -12.67 -11.88 -0.90
CA ALA A 110 -11.49 -11.02 -0.82
C ALA A 110 -10.24 -11.84 -0.48
N GLN A 111 -9.13 -11.41 -1.06
CA GLN A 111 -7.83 -12.05 -0.90
C GLN A 111 -6.76 -11.00 -0.65
N LYS A 112 -6.04 -11.10 0.47
CA LYS A 112 -4.97 -10.16 0.84
C LYS A 112 -3.89 -10.04 -0.23
N SER A 113 -3.44 -11.16 -0.77
CA SER A 113 -2.44 -11.24 -1.84
C SER A 113 -2.47 -12.62 -2.51
N LYS A 114 -1.89 -12.72 -3.72
CA LYS A 114 -1.82 -13.99 -4.45
C LYS A 114 -1.14 -15.06 -3.58
N GLY A 115 -1.78 -16.21 -3.43
CA GLY A 115 -1.29 -17.33 -2.62
C GLY A 115 -1.79 -17.35 -1.17
N MET A 116 -2.46 -16.28 -0.70
CA MET A 116 -3.11 -16.26 0.61
C MET A 116 -4.53 -16.86 0.55
N PRO A 117 -5.06 -17.41 1.66
CA PRO A 117 -6.41 -17.98 1.69
C PRO A 117 -7.50 -16.97 1.29
N VAL A 118 -8.36 -17.32 0.34
CA VAL A 118 -9.49 -16.44 -0.02
C VAL A 118 -10.57 -16.59 1.03
N PHE A 119 -11.00 -15.51 1.66
CA PHE A 119 -12.23 -15.56 2.45
C PHE A 119 -13.42 -15.22 1.54
N SER A 120 -14.51 -15.93 1.74
CA SER A 120 -15.71 -15.78 0.92
C SER A 120 -16.95 -15.79 1.79
N LEU A 121 -17.88 -14.90 1.48
CA LEU A 121 -19.02 -14.59 2.33
C LEU A 121 -20.28 -14.50 1.47
N SER A 122 -21.25 -15.37 1.74
CA SER A 122 -22.58 -15.27 1.12
C SER A 122 -23.35 -14.10 1.75
N LEU A 123 -24.01 -13.33 0.91
CA LEU A 123 -24.81 -12.17 1.26
C LEU A 123 -26.28 -12.44 0.97
N THR A 124 -27.15 -11.90 1.81
CA THR A 124 -28.61 -12.01 1.68
C THR A 124 -29.14 -10.75 1.01
N LYS A 125 -30.00 -10.90 0.00
CA LYS A 125 -30.63 -9.77 -0.70
C LYS A 125 -31.60 -9.05 0.23
N LEU A 126 -31.47 -7.74 0.32
CA LEU A 126 -32.37 -6.87 1.08
C LEU A 126 -33.42 -6.27 0.15
N PHE A 127 -34.61 -6.03 0.69
CA PHE A 127 -35.74 -5.45 -0.02
C PHE A 127 -36.30 -4.23 0.75
N ASP A 128 -36.94 -3.33 0.02
CA ASP A 128 -37.71 -2.20 0.56
C ASP A 128 -36.98 -1.40 1.66
N CYS A 129 -37.59 -1.29 2.85
CA CYS A 129 -37.10 -0.54 3.99
C CYS A 129 -35.72 -1.02 4.47
N ALA A 130 -35.44 -2.31 4.40
CA ALA A 130 -34.14 -2.84 4.83
C ALA A 130 -33.03 -2.41 3.85
N ALA A 131 -33.33 -2.42 2.55
CA ALA A 131 -32.39 -1.95 1.53
C ALA A 131 -32.15 -0.43 1.66
N SER A 132 -33.20 0.36 1.86
CA SER A 132 -33.07 1.82 2.01
C SER A 132 -32.34 2.21 3.28
N GLU A 133 -32.56 1.52 4.41
CA GLU A 133 -31.82 1.72 5.65
C GLU A 133 -30.34 1.38 5.50
N ALA A 134 -30.01 0.27 4.83
CA ALA A 134 -28.64 -0.12 4.55
C ALA A 134 -27.91 0.92 3.67
N ILE A 135 -28.59 1.42 2.63
CA ILE A 135 -28.07 2.50 1.77
C ILE A 135 -27.89 3.79 2.57
N ALA A 136 -28.85 4.17 3.42
CA ALA A 136 -28.76 5.37 4.25
C ALA A 136 -27.58 5.29 5.21
N THR A 137 -27.39 4.13 5.86
CA THR A 137 -26.26 3.86 6.76
C THR A 137 -24.93 3.98 6.03
N LEU A 138 -24.81 3.36 4.86
CA LEU A 138 -23.61 3.43 4.03
C LEU A 138 -23.34 4.87 3.58
N SER A 139 -24.36 5.60 3.15
CA SER A 139 -24.26 6.99 2.71
C SER A 139 -23.76 7.92 3.82
N LEU A 140 -24.33 7.78 5.02
CA LEU A 140 -23.87 8.53 6.20
C LEU A 140 -22.42 8.18 6.56
N GLY A 141 -22.07 6.89 6.48
CA GLY A 141 -20.71 6.40 6.69
C GLY A 141 -19.70 7.03 5.71
N LEU A 142 -20.03 7.07 4.42
CA LEU A 142 -19.22 7.72 3.38
C LEU A 142 -19.04 9.21 3.66
N PHE A 143 -20.12 9.92 4.00
CA PHE A 143 -20.06 11.34 4.31
C PHE A 143 -19.14 11.64 5.51
N ASN A 144 -19.28 10.86 6.60
CA ASN A 144 -18.43 11.01 7.78
C ASN A 144 -16.96 10.68 7.48
N SER A 145 -16.71 9.65 6.68
CA SER A 145 -15.37 9.27 6.24
C SER A 145 -14.72 10.38 5.39
N LEU A 146 -15.48 10.96 4.45
CA LEU A 146 -15.04 12.10 3.65
C LEU A 146 -14.67 13.29 4.55
N LYS A 147 -15.54 13.68 5.48
CA LYS A 147 -15.27 14.76 6.44
C LYS A 147 -14.01 14.52 7.27
N ALA A 148 -13.80 13.28 7.73
CA ALA A 148 -12.59 12.92 8.46
C ALA A 148 -11.32 13.00 7.59
N LYS A 149 -11.42 12.63 6.31
CA LYS A 149 -10.33 12.72 5.34
C LYS A 149 -10.01 14.17 4.96
N GLU A 150 -11.02 15.02 4.76
CA GLU A 150 -10.84 16.46 4.55
C GLU A 150 -10.09 17.10 5.72
N CYS A 151 -10.50 16.82 6.95
CA CYS A 151 -9.82 17.31 8.15
C CYS A 151 -8.36 16.83 8.24
N SER A 152 -8.10 15.57 7.86
CA SER A 152 -6.75 15.01 7.86
C SER A 152 -5.87 15.63 6.77
N LEU A 153 -6.43 15.87 5.59
CA LEU A 153 -5.75 16.52 4.47
C LEU A 153 -5.33 17.94 4.82
N LEU A 154 -6.20 18.73 5.44
CA LEU A 154 -5.88 20.09 5.89
C LEU A 154 -4.72 20.10 6.88
N LYS A 155 -4.72 19.18 7.86
CA LYS A 155 -3.61 19.03 8.80
C LYS A 155 -2.30 18.66 8.11
N GLU A 156 -2.35 17.84 7.07
CA GLU A 156 -1.16 17.45 6.32
C GLU A 156 -0.63 18.59 5.44
N GLN A 157 -1.52 19.37 4.82
CA GLN A 157 -1.13 20.58 4.09
C GLN A 157 -0.42 21.60 4.99
N GLU A 158 -0.97 21.83 6.18
CA GLU A 158 -0.36 22.71 7.21
C GLU A 158 1.06 22.22 7.57
N ARG A 159 1.22 20.93 7.86
CA ARG A 159 2.54 20.34 8.16
C ARG A 159 3.51 20.48 7.00
N SER A 160 3.05 20.28 5.77
CA SER A 160 3.87 20.42 4.57
C SER A 160 4.39 21.85 4.38
N LEU A 161 3.55 22.86 4.66
CA LEU A 161 3.95 24.27 4.62
C LEU A 161 4.99 24.59 5.71
N GLN A 162 4.79 24.09 6.92
CA GLN A 162 5.75 24.25 8.01
C GLN A 162 7.10 23.62 7.68
N LEU A 163 7.11 22.40 7.13
CA LEU A 163 8.33 21.72 6.68
C LEU A 163 9.04 22.48 5.56
N THR A 164 8.29 23.00 4.58
CA THR A 164 8.84 23.81 3.49
C THR A 164 9.53 25.07 4.01
N THR A 165 8.94 25.70 5.03
CA THR A 165 9.52 26.86 5.71
C THR A 165 10.82 26.48 6.42
N MET A 166 10.81 25.38 7.20
CA MET A 166 12.02 24.90 7.89
C MET A 166 13.14 24.56 6.91
N ILE A 167 12.83 23.86 5.80
CA ILE A 167 13.80 23.52 4.76
C ILE A 167 14.41 24.78 4.15
N SER A 168 13.60 25.82 3.90
CA SER A 168 14.09 27.08 3.35
C SER A 168 15.04 27.79 4.33
N THR A 169 14.68 27.84 5.61
CA THR A 169 15.55 28.43 6.65
C THR A 169 16.86 27.65 6.82
N GLU A 170 16.82 26.33 6.73
CA GLU A 170 18.00 25.49 6.85
C GLU A 170 18.91 25.64 5.61
N LYS A 171 18.31 25.75 4.42
CA LYS A 171 19.04 26.01 3.17
C LYS A 171 19.73 27.38 3.21
N GLU A 172 19.07 28.41 3.69
CA GLU A 172 19.66 29.75 3.86
C GLU A 172 20.85 29.71 4.83
N LYS A 173 20.73 29.02 5.96
CA LYS A 173 21.86 28.82 6.90
C LYS A 173 23.02 28.09 6.23
N TYR A 174 22.74 27.04 5.47
CA TYR A 174 23.76 26.30 4.73
C TYR A 174 24.49 27.18 3.70
N GLU A 175 23.75 27.96 2.91
CA GLU A 175 24.31 28.90 1.93
C GLU A 175 25.14 30.00 2.59
N SER A 176 24.71 30.49 3.76
CA SER A 176 25.46 31.47 4.57
C SER A 176 26.78 30.89 5.05
N ILE A 177 26.79 29.67 5.61
CA ILE A 177 28.01 28.98 6.09
C ILE A 177 28.96 28.71 4.91
N GLN A 178 28.45 28.23 3.77
CA GLN A 178 29.24 28.02 2.56
C GLN A 178 29.88 29.32 2.06
N SER A 179 29.12 30.42 2.06
CA SER A 179 29.61 31.73 1.65
C SER A 179 30.70 32.24 2.58
N GLN A 180 30.54 32.08 3.91
CA GLN A 180 31.58 32.42 4.88
C GLN A 180 32.84 31.60 4.67
N LEU A 181 32.74 30.28 4.54
CA LEU A 181 33.89 29.39 4.32
C LEU A 181 34.65 29.77 3.03
N GLY A 182 33.94 30.04 1.94
CA GLY A 182 34.54 30.49 0.68
C GLY A 182 35.31 31.81 0.81
N GLN A 183 34.85 32.75 1.64
CA GLN A 183 35.59 33.98 1.93
C GLN A 183 36.87 33.72 2.73
N TYR A 184 36.82 32.84 3.74
CA TYR A 184 38.01 32.47 4.52
C TYR A 184 39.08 31.80 3.65
N THR A 185 38.70 30.87 2.78
CA THR A 185 39.65 30.20 1.86
C THR A 185 40.32 31.18 0.90
N LYS A 186 39.58 32.16 0.36
CA LYS A 186 40.14 33.21 -0.52
C LYS A 186 41.16 34.08 0.21
N LYS A 187 40.89 34.48 1.46
CA LYS A 187 41.83 35.27 2.28
C LYS A 187 43.12 34.49 2.57
N GLN A 188 43.03 33.20 2.84
CA GLN A 188 44.19 32.34 3.09
C GLN A 188 45.08 32.17 1.84
N LYS A 189 44.47 32.11 0.65
CA LYS A 189 45.21 32.03 -0.63
C LYS A 189 45.96 33.33 -0.97
N LEU A 190 45.37 34.49 -0.65
CA LEU A 190 46.02 35.81 -0.82
C LEU A 190 47.20 36.01 0.16
N GLN A 191 47.09 35.53 1.40
CA GLN A 191 48.21 35.58 2.35
C GLN A 191 49.39 34.69 1.92
N ASN A 192 49.13 33.51 1.32
CA ASN A 192 50.19 32.64 0.81
C ASN A 192 50.89 33.19 -0.45
N MET A 193 50.22 34.00 -1.28
CA MET A 193 50.86 34.63 -2.45
C MET A 193 51.68 35.87 -2.09
N ASN A 194 51.30 36.59 -1.03
CA ASN A 194 52.05 37.76 -0.56
C ASN A 194 53.27 37.42 0.31
N ALA A 195 53.45 36.17 0.72
CA ALA A 195 54.62 35.71 1.47
C ALA A 195 55.83 35.31 0.59
N SER A 196 55.75 35.47 -0.73
CA SER A 196 56.77 34.99 -1.68
C SER A 196 57.80 36.03 -2.13
N ASN A 197 57.77 37.27 -1.64
CA ASN A 197 58.69 38.32 -2.10
C ASN A 197 59.56 38.87 -0.97
N SER A 198 60.63 38.16 -0.61
CA SER A 198 61.90 38.79 -0.14
C SER A 198 63.03 37.73 -0.04
N PRO A 199 64.28 38.01 -0.50
CA PRO A 199 65.34 37.02 -0.60
C PRO A 199 66.29 36.97 0.61
N ASP A 200 66.76 35.74 0.88
CA ASP A 200 68.06 35.33 1.43
C ASP A 200 68.55 35.81 2.83
N LYS A 201 68.68 34.86 3.78
CA LYS A 201 69.95 34.42 4.42
C LYS A 201 69.74 33.63 5.73
N SER A 202 70.06 32.34 5.66
CA SER A 202 70.94 31.54 6.53
C SER A 202 70.95 31.69 8.09
N ILE A 203 70.95 30.51 8.74
CA ILE A 203 71.59 30.11 10.02
C ILE A 203 70.74 30.21 11.31
N GLY A 204 70.34 29.02 11.79
CA GLY A 204 70.86 28.46 13.04
C GLY A 204 70.16 28.79 14.37
N HIS A 205 69.81 27.70 15.08
CA HIS A 205 69.53 27.59 16.52
C HIS A 205 68.20 28.12 17.09
N HIS A 206 67.31 27.21 17.49
CA HIS A 206 66.99 27.04 18.92
C HIS A 206 66.28 25.69 19.25
N TYR A 207 66.96 24.93 20.10
CA TYR A 207 66.52 24.13 21.24
C TYR A 207 65.06 23.62 21.37
N ILE A 208 64.98 22.28 21.46
CA ILE A 208 64.23 21.43 22.43
C ILE A 208 62.75 21.76 22.70
N GLY A 209 61.89 20.85 22.27
CA GLY A 209 60.48 20.80 22.67
C GLY A 209 59.83 19.45 22.41
N LEU A 210 59.99 18.55 23.39
CA LEU A 210 59.01 17.58 23.91
C LEU A 210 58.19 16.69 22.96
N THR A 211 58.26 15.41 23.28
CA THR A 211 57.78 14.21 22.59
C THR A 211 56.26 14.02 22.53
N LYS A 212 55.79 13.70 21.32
CA LYS A 212 54.80 12.65 20.93
C LYS A 212 53.54 12.41 21.80
N THR A 213 52.37 12.70 21.23
CA THR A 213 51.13 11.89 21.31
C THR A 213 50.35 12.05 19.98
N THR A 214 50.37 11.05 19.09
CA THR A 214 49.39 9.96 18.89
C THR A 214 48.12 10.37 18.12
N ASN A 215 48.17 10.06 16.83
CA ASN A 215 47.11 9.58 15.94
C ASN A 215 45.85 10.45 15.70
N ARG A 216 45.84 10.99 14.49
CA ARG A 216 44.73 11.51 13.70
C ARG A 216 43.60 10.47 13.57
N ALA A 217 42.45 10.72 14.19
CA ALA A 217 41.22 9.99 13.90
C ALA A 217 40.51 10.63 12.70
N VAL A 218 40.45 9.90 11.58
CA VAL A 218 39.71 10.30 10.37
C VAL A 218 38.35 9.59 10.40
N PRO A 219 37.21 10.30 10.25
CA PRO A 219 35.93 9.65 10.05
C PRO A 219 35.92 8.98 8.66
N ALA A 220 36.01 7.65 8.64
CA ALA A 220 35.83 6.86 7.45
C ALA A 220 34.33 6.83 7.07
N HIS A 221 33.89 7.74 6.21
CA HIS A 221 32.64 7.56 5.49
C HIS A 221 32.78 6.35 4.54
N ARG A 222 32.32 5.18 5.00
CA ARG A 222 32.10 4.02 4.14
C ARG A 222 30.97 4.33 3.17
N ARG A 223 31.30 4.80 1.97
CA ARG A 223 30.40 4.76 0.82
C ARG A 223 30.23 3.28 0.47
N ALA A 224 29.05 2.71 0.74
CA ALA A 224 28.69 1.39 0.27
C ALA A 224 28.75 1.40 -1.27
N LYS A 225 29.78 0.79 -1.85
CA LYS A 225 29.83 0.47 -3.28
C LYS A 225 29.04 -0.81 -3.47
N THR A 226 27.74 -0.71 -3.74
CA THR A 226 27.00 -1.80 -4.37
C THR A 226 27.52 -1.94 -5.80
N ARG A 227 28.21 -3.05 -6.07
CA ARG A 227 28.51 -3.48 -7.44
C ARG A 227 27.16 -3.72 -8.12
N GLY A 228 26.79 -2.86 -9.06
CA GLY A 228 25.71 -3.16 -10.00
C GLY A 228 26.11 -4.38 -10.83
N ALA A 229 25.21 -5.37 -10.89
CA ALA A 229 25.27 -6.39 -11.91
C ALA A 229 24.58 -5.81 -13.15
N LEU A 230 25.34 -5.62 -14.22
CA LEU A 230 24.82 -5.38 -15.56
C LEU A 230 24.33 -6.75 -16.05
N LEU A 231 23.01 -6.97 -16.04
CA LEU A 231 22.42 -8.11 -16.72
C LEU A 231 22.45 -7.79 -18.22
N GLN A 232 23.23 -8.58 -18.94
CA GLN A 232 23.39 -8.51 -20.38
C GLN A 232 22.24 -9.32 -20.98
N ASP A 233 21.33 -8.63 -21.67
CA ASP A 233 20.38 -9.25 -22.58
C ASP A 233 21.14 -9.94 -23.70
N SER A 234 20.74 -11.18 -24.00
CA SER A 234 21.03 -11.82 -25.27
C SER A 234 19.72 -12.39 -25.81
N GLU A 235 19.22 -11.68 -26.82
CA GLU A 235 18.26 -12.11 -27.84
C GLU A 235 18.67 -13.50 -28.39
N ASP A 236 17.74 -14.45 -28.41
CA ASP A 236 16.90 -14.82 -29.57
C ASP A 236 17.67 -15.77 -30.51
N ASP A 237 17.28 -17.05 -30.51
CA ASP A 237 17.48 -17.97 -31.63
C ASP A 237 16.30 -18.97 -31.68
N ASN A 238 15.47 -18.75 -32.70
CA ASN A 238 14.50 -19.69 -33.26
C ASN A 238 15.22 -20.89 -33.86
N GLU A 239 14.77 -22.12 -33.59
CA GLU A 239 14.59 -23.19 -34.60
C GLU A 239 13.44 -24.11 -34.09
N GLN A 240 12.22 -23.94 -34.60
CA GLN A 240 11.54 -24.88 -35.52
C GLN A 240 12.01 -26.34 -35.40
N GLU A 241 11.10 -27.26 -35.06
CA GLU A 241 10.86 -28.49 -35.86
C GLU A 241 9.63 -29.30 -35.39
N HIS A 242 8.80 -29.66 -36.39
CA HIS A 242 7.90 -30.81 -36.55
C HIS A 242 6.88 -31.19 -35.44
N SER A 243 5.58 -30.93 -35.63
CA SER A 243 4.64 -31.73 -36.44
C SER A 243 4.63 -33.23 -36.09
N LEU A 244 3.71 -33.66 -35.22
CA LEU A 244 2.90 -34.86 -35.47
C LEU A 244 1.50 -34.72 -34.86
N ARG A 245 0.56 -34.55 -35.78
CA ARG A 245 -0.88 -34.79 -35.66
C ARG A 245 -1.10 -36.30 -35.55
N SER A 246 -1.80 -36.75 -34.51
CA SER A 246 -2.37 -38.10 -34.47
C SER A 246 -3.85 -38.01 -34.12
N THR A 247 -4.64 -37.89 -35.19
CA THR A 247 -6.03 -38.31 -35.28
C THR A 247 -6.09 -39.84 -35.30
N SER A 248 -6.94 -40.44 -34.48
CA SER A 248 -7.42 -41.80 -34.68
C SER A 248 -8.91 -41.85 -34.35
N GLU A 249 -9.73 -41.68 -35.38
CA GLU A 249 -11.08 -42.25 -35.44
C GLU A 249 -11.00 -43.57 -36.22
N ASP A 250 -11.95 -44.46 -35.89
CA ASP A 250 -12.41 -45.63 -36.64
C ASP A 250 -11.46 -46.86 -36.70
N LYS A 251 -11.87 -48.11 -36.44
CA LYS A 251 -13.18 -48.78 -36.55
C LYS A 251 -13.13 -50.21 -35.96
N VAL A 252 -14.28 -50.72 -35.52
CA VAL A 252 -14.82 -52.11 -35.68
C VAL A 252 -14.09 -53.28 -35.00
N ASP A 253 -14.77 -53.97 -34.08
CA ASP A 253 -15.16 -55.38 -34.30
C ASP A 253 -16.20 -55.88 -33.28
N LYS A 254 -17.26 -56.51 -33.84
CA LYS A 254 -18.30 -57.41 -33.28
C LYS A 254 -19.22 -56.97 -32.15
#